data_AF-A0A166ZQR7-F1
#
_entry.id   AF-A0A166ZQR7-F1
#
_cell.length_a   1.000
_cell.length_b   1.000
_cell.length_c   1.000
_cell.angle_alpha   90.00
_cell.angle_beta   90.00
_cell.angle_gamma   90.00
#
_symmetry.space_group_name_H-M   'P 1'
#
loop_
_entity.id
_entity.type
_entity.pdbx_description
1 polymer ?
#
loop_
_entity_poly.entity_id
_entity_poly.type
_entity_poly.pdbx_seq_one_letter_code
_entity_poly.pdbx_strand_id
1 'polypeptide(L)' 'MKDIEQTVLALCQEILNLESVSLQDDFFDIGGDSLSAIKLLSRTDALYGEDALTADALFEDGRLGAVAEFITQNQTATA' A
#
# COMPACT_ATOMS: atom_id res chain seq x y z
N MET A 1 4.01 3.61 -18.00
CA MET A 1 3.30 4.08 -16.79
C MET A 1 3.35 2.95 -15.80
N LYS A 2 3.80 3.19 -14.56
CA LYS A 2 3.83 2.16 -13.52
C LYS A 2 2.48 2.25 -12.81
N ASP A 3 1.65 1.22 -12.90
CA ASP A 3 0.37 1.16 -12.18
C ASP A 3 0.62 1.21 -10.67
N ILE A 4 -0.26 1.89 -9.94
CA ILE A 4 -0.16 2.05 -8.47
C ILE A 4 -0.07 0.67 -7.80
N GLU A 5 -0.80 -0.30 -8.33
CA GLU A 5 -0.71 -1.73 -7.98
C GLU A 5 0.75 -2.22 -7.95
N GLN A 6 1.51 -2.05 -9.03
CA GLN A 6 2.89 -2.50 -9.11
C GLN A 6 3.81 -1.78 -8.11
N THR A 7 3.54 -0.50 -7.84
CA THR A 7 4.27 0.26 -6.82
C THR A 7 3.99 -0.28 -5.43
N VAL A 8 2.72 -0.52 -5.09
CA VAL A 8 2.32 -1.09 -3.79
C VAL A 8 2.95 -2.47 -3.59
N LEU A 9 2.88 -3.35 -4.60
CA LEU A 9 3.51 -4.68 -4.55
C LEU A 9 5.02 -4.57 -4.33
N ALA A 10 5.71 -3.66 -5.03
CA ALA A 10 7.15 -3.45 -4.86
C ALA A 10 7.50 -2.92 -3.46
N LEU A 11 6.75 -1.93 -2.96
CA LEU A 11 6.94 -1.40 -1.60
C LEU A 11 6.72 -2.48 -0.54
N CYS A 12 5.70 -3.32 -0.70
CA CYS A 12 5.44 -4.41 0.22
C CYS A 12 6.56 -5.46 0.20
N GLN A 13 7.07 -5.82 -0.99
CA GLN A 13 8.24 -6.71 -1.13
C GLN A 13 9.46 -6.14 -0.41
N GLU A 14 9.75 -4.85 -0.57
CA GLU A 14 10.89 -4.20 0.07
C GLU A 14 10.72 -4.06 1.59
N ILE A 15 9.51 -3.75 2.07
CA ILE A 15 9.24 -3.55 3.50
C ILE A 15 9.21 -4.88 4.27
N LEU A 16 8.56 -5.90 3.69
CA LEU A 16 8.37 -7.21 4.30
C LEU A 16 9.49 -8.19 3.93
N ASN A 17 10.40 -7.78 3.03
CA ASN A 17 11.50 -8.59 2.52
C ASN A 17 11.03 -9.93 1.94
N LEU A 18 9.99 -9.87 1.10
CA LEU A 18 9.36 -11.01 0.43
C LEU A 18 9.80 -11.09 -1.04
N GLU A 19 9.90 -12.31 -1.57
CA GLU A 19 10.36 -12.55 -2.96
C GLU A 19 9.26 -12.23 -3.99
N SER A 20 7.99 -12.40 -3.63
CA SER A 20 6.84 -12.07 -4.49
C SER A 20 5.59 -11.86 -3.64
N VAL A 21 4.76 -10.92 -4.05
CA VAL A 21 3.45 -10.61 -3.43
C VAL A 21 2.43 -10.39 -4.54
N SER A 22 1.17 -10.71 -4.27
CA SER A 22 0.05 -10.61 -5.21
C SER A 22 -0.97 -9.59 -4.73
N LEU A 23 -1.78 -9.04 -5.65
CA LEU A 23 -2.84 -8.07 -5.30
C LEU A 23 -3.95 -8.64 -4.41
N GLN A 24 -4.08 -9.96 -4.43
CA GLN A 24 -5.05 -10.71 -3.65
C GLN A 24 -4.51 -11.13 -2.27
N ASP A 25 -3.22 -10.91 -2.01
CA ASP A 25 -2.64 -11.13 -0.70
C ASP A 25 -2.99 -9.97 0.23
N ASP A 26 -3.26 -10.29 1.49
CA ASP A 26 -3.47 -9.31 2.55
C ASP A 26 -2.13 -8.96 3.20
N PHE A 27 -1.87 -7.66 3.37
CA PHE A 27 -0.64 -7.13 3.95
C PHE A 27 -0.33 -7.75 5.31
N PHE A 28 -1.33 -7.92 6.18
CA PHE A 28 -1.13 -8.50 7.51
C PHE A 28 -0.94 -10.01 7.47
N ASP A 29 -1.58 -10.71 6.53
CA ASP A 29 -1.46 -12.17 6.38
C ASP A 29 -0.07 -12.59 5.85
N ILE A 30 0.54 -11.78 4.98
CA ILE A 30 1.89 -12.04 4.45
C ILE A 30 3.03 -11.58 5.38
N GLY A 31 2.71 -11.14 6.60
CA GLY A 31 3.70 -10.75 7.62
C GLY A 31 3.79 -9.25 7.90
N GLY A 32 2.82 -8.47 7.44
CA GLY A 32 2.69 -7.06 7.78
C GLY A 32 2.34 -6.84 9.25
N ASP A 33 3.10 -5.95 9.88
CA ASP A 33 2.92 -5.52 11.26
C ASP A 33 2.76 -4.00 11.36
N SER A 34 2.51 -3.47 12.55
CA SER A 34 2.34 -2.02 12.77
C SER A 34 3.52 -1.18 12.28
N LEU A 35 4.77 -1.65 12.43
CA LEU A 35 5.95 -0.92 11.98
C LEU A 35 6.03 -0.93 10.45
N SER A 36 5.75 -2.07 9.83
CA SER A 36 5.72 -2.23 8.38
C SER A 36 4.60 -1.39 7.74
N ALA A 37 3.43 -1.32 8.38
CA ALA A 37 2.34 -0.43 7.98
C ALA A 37 2.79 1.04 8.02
N ILE A 38 3.38 1.51 9.12
CA ILE A 38 3.87 2.90 9.22
C ILE A 38 4.89 3.22 8.12
N LYS A 39 5.80 2.28 7.81
CA LYS A 39 6.74 2.44 6.70
C LYS A 39 6.02 2.55 5.36
N LEU A 40 5.01 1.71 5.12
CA LEU A 40 4.23 1.72 3.89
C LEU A 40 3.51 3.06 3.72
N LEU A 41 2.81 3.53 4.76
CA LEU A 41 2.16 4.84 4.78
C LEU A 41 3.16 5.94 4.42
N SER A 42 4.27 6.05 5.17
CA SER A 42 5.28 7.09 4.93
C SER A 42 5.87 7.06 3.51
N ARG A 43 6.08 5.86 2.93
CA ARG A 43 6.57 5.71 1.55
C ARG A 43 5.53 6.12 0.52
N THR A 44 4.28 5.77 0.77
CA THR A 44 3.15 6.09 -0.10
C THR A 44 2.91 7.60 -0.11
N ASP A 45 2.90 8.22 1.07
CA ASP A 45 2.81 9.68 1.24
C ASP A 45 3.92 10.42 0.49
N ALA A 46 5.16 9.92 0.56
CA ALA A 46 6.28 10.54 -0.14
C ALA A 46 6.19 10.48 -1.68
N LEU A 47 5.44 9.51 -2.23
CA LEU A 47 5.29 9.31 -3.67
C LEU A 47 4.04 10.00 -4.23
N TYR A 48 2.96 9.98 -3.47
CA TYR A 48 1.61 10.33 -3.92
C TYR A 48 1.04 11.57 -3.20
N GLY A 49 1.69 12.05 -2.14
CA GLY A 49 1.25 13.20 -1.35
C GLY A 49 0.67 12.79 0.00
N GLU A 50 0.51 13.77 0.89
CA GLU A 50 -0.01 13.53 2.24
C GLU A 50 -1.40 12.87 2.22
N ASP A 51 -1.64 11.91 3.11
CA ASP A 51 -2.89 11.13 3.22
C ASP A 51 -3.18 10.22 2.02
N ALA A 52 -2.17 9.85 1.23
CA ALA A 52 -2.35 8.90 0.12
C ALA A 52 -2.84 7.52 0.57
N LEU A 53 -2.40 7.06 1.74
CA LEU A 53 -2.87 5.83 2.39
C LEU A 53 -3.03 6.06 3.89
N THR A 54 -4.17 5.65 4.45
CA THR A 54 -4.41 5.74 5.90
C THR A 54 -4.28 4.38 6.55
N ALA A 55 -3.91 4.38 7.84
CA ALA A 55 -3.80 3.15 8.61
C ALA A 55 -5.18 2.50 8.74
N ASP A 56 -6.23 3.30 8.89
CA ASP A 56 -7.62 2.84 8.97
C ASP A 56 -8.02 2.06 7.71
N ALA A 57 -7.76 2.61 6.52
CA ALA A 57 -8.02 1.93 5.25
C ALA A 57 -7.21 0.63 5.12
N LEU A 58 -5.95 0.64 5.53
CA LEU A 58 -5.11 -0.57 5.53
C LEU A 58 -5.68 -1.65 6.48
N PHE A 59 -6.15 -1.28 7.67
CA PHE A 59 -6.76 -2.21 8.63
C PHE A 59 -8.17 -2.67 8.23
N GLU A 60 -8.92 -1.85 7.51
CA GLU A 60 -10.25 -2.18 7.01
C GLU A 60 -10.18 -3.17 5.84
N ASP A 61 -9.29 -2.91 4.87
CA ASP A 61 -9.03 -3.81 3.75
C ASP A 61 -7.52 -3.85 3.43
N GLY A 62 -6.82 -4.79 4.08
CA GLY A 62 -5.37 -4.97 3.96
C GLY A 62 -4.94 -5.61 2.64
N ARG A 63 -5.86 -5.96 1.74
CA ARG A 63 -5.53 -6.53 0.44
C ARG A 63 -4.75 -5.53 -0.39
N LEU A 64 -3.64 -5.95 -0.96
CA LEU A 64 -2.76 -5.06 -1.74
C LEU A 64 -3.49 -4.42 -2.95
N GLY A 65 -4.47 -5.11 -3.53
CA GLY A 65 -5.35 -4.57 -4.56
C GLY A 65 -6.27 -3.46 -4.05
N ALA A 66 -6.88 -3.63 -2.87
CA ALA A 66 -7.73 -2.61 -2.26
C ALA A 66 -6.92 -1.37 -1.85
N VAL A 67 -5.73 -1.57 -1.29
CA VAL A 67 -4.77 -0.50 -0.97
C VAL A 67 -4.41 0.31 -2.22
N ALA A 68 -4.08 -0.37 -3.32
CA ALA A 68 -3.76 0.30 -4.58
C ALA A 68 -4.95 1.07 -5.16
N GLU A 69 -6.16 0.51 -5.07
CA GLU A 69 -7.39 1.15 -5.51
C GLU A 69 -7.69 2.40 -4.67
N PHE A 70 -7.53 2.31 -3.35
CA PHE A 70 -7.71 3.43 -2.41
C PHE A 70 -6.77 4.59 -2.73
N ILE A 71 -5.48 4.31 -2.92
CA ILE A 71 -4.50 5.33 -3.31
C ILE A 71 -4.90 5.97 -4.64
N THR A 72 -5.30 5.16 -5.63
CA THR A 72 -5.75 5.67 -6.94
C THR A 72 -6.93 6.62 -6.80
N GLN A 73 -7.91 6.28 -5.98
CA GLN A 73 -9.08 7.13 -5.71
C GLN A 73 -8.68 8.45 -5.05
N ASN A 74 -7.79 8.42 -4.04
CA ASN A 74 -7.29 9.65 -3.40
C ASN A 74 -6.47 10.53 -4.35
N GLN A 75 -5.72 9.94 -5.28
CA GLN A 75 -5.01 10.68 -6.32
C GLN A 75 -5.96 11.37 -7.30
N THR A 76 -7.08 10.75 -7.65
CA THR A 76 -8.10 11.36 -8.51
C THR A 76 -8.93 12.44 -7.82
N ALA A 77 -9.12 12.35 -6.49
CA ALA A 77 -9.89 13.33 -5.72
C ALA A 77 -9.11 14.62 -5.43
N THR A 78 -7.78 14.60 -5.57
CA THR A 78 -6.88 15.74 -5.30
C THR A 78 -6.56 16.56 -6.58
N ALA A 79 -7.25 16.31 -7.70
CA ALA A 79 -7.07 16.99 -8.99
C ALA A 79 -8.04 18.16 -9.21
#